data_AF-A0A9E2FT23-F1
#
_entry.id   AF-A0A9E2FT23-F1
#
_cell.length_a   1.000
_cell.length_b   1.000
_cell.length_c   1.000
_cell.angle_alpha   90.00
_cell.angle_beta   90.00
_cell.angle_gamma   90.00
#
_symmetry.space_group_name_H-M   'P 1'
#
loop_
_entity.id
_entity.type
_entity.pdbx_description
1 polymer ?
#
loop_
_entity_poly.entity_id
_entity_poly.type
_entity_poly.pdbx_seq_one_letter_code
_entity_poly.pdbx_strand_id
1 'polypeptide(L)'
;MPVKKIQKIATVIAISGCMTIPILASGVHAQSNWLEQGSKILGTMQSKTGGSSLSNEEIGGAFKDALHIGTKNVVSRLGSLDGFNADPSIHIPLPSQLDTAKNMLSKVGMSHLLDDLELKLNRAAEAATPKAKELFQQAITDMTFDDVMKIYKGPKDSATKYFQSKMSPALAKEMKPIVQQSLSQVGAVQSYDNVMAKYKDIPFAPDVNADLTSYTVQKGLDGIFHYVAREEAAIRENPARQTTELLKKVFGAK
;
A
#
# COMPACT_ATOMS: atom_id res chain seq x y z
N MET A 1 51.20 -36.56 -20.94
CA MET A 1 50.52 -37.30 -19.86
C MET A 1 49.02 -37.32 -20.15
N PRO A 2 48.42 -38.49 -20.47
CA PRO A 2 47.03 -38.59 -20.92
C PRO A 2 46.05 -39.07 -19.83
N VAL A 3 44.83 -38.49 -19.88
CA VAL A 3 43.49 -39.11 -19.79
C VAL A 3 43.19 -40.12 -18.66
N LYS A 4 42.14 -39.84 -17.86
CA LYS A 4 40.99 -40.77 -17.71
C LYS A 4 39.78 -40.16 -16.99
N LYS A 5 38.69 -40.03 -17.76
CA LYS A 5 37.31 -39.87 -17.33
C LYS A 5 36.77 -41.16 -16.72
N ILE A 6 35.96 -40.99 -15.67
CA ILE A 6 34.61 -41.54 -15.45
C ILE A 6 34.35 -42.93 -16.03
N GLN A 7 34.12 -43.91 -15.15
CA GLN A 7 33.41 -45.13 -15.51
C GLN A 7 32.58 -45.70 -14.35
N LYS A 8 31.30 -45.91 -14.67
CA LYS A 8 30.39 -47.00 -14.25
C LYS A 8 29.87 -46.88 -12.80
N ILE A 9 28.69 -47.38 -12.42
CA ILE A 9 27.93 -48.54 -12.89
C ILE A 9 26.45 -48.29 -12.58
N ALA A 10 25.56 -48.51 -13.55
CA ALA A 10 24.13 -48.70 -13.35
C ALA A 10 23.76 -50.06 -13.95
N THR A 11 23.20 -50.98 -13.17
CA THR A 11 22.34 -52.16 -13.51
C THR A 11 22.05 -52.87 -12.17
N VAL A 12 20.82 -53.22 -11.73
CA VAL A 12 20.04 -54.48 -11.95
C VAL A 12 18.93 -54.44 -10.86
N ILE A 13 17.62 -54.24 -11.13
CA ILE A 13 16.52 -55.21 -11.35
C ILE A 13 16.53 -56.48 -10.47
N ALA A 14 15.56 -56.67 -9.55
CA ALA A 14 14.83 -57.94 -9.33
C ALA A 14 13.85 -57.88 -8.11
N ILE A 15 12.55 -58.15 -8.33
CA ILE A 15 11.78 -59.38 -7.93
C ILE A 15 11.32 -59.35 -6.45
N SER A 16 10.04 -59.09 -6.17
CA SER A 16 8.91 -60.06 -6.02
C SER A 16 9.02 -60.97 -4.77
N GLY A 17 8.02 -60.93 -3.88
CA GLY A 17 7.90 -61.91 -2.79
C GLY A 17 6.96 -61.52 -1.65
N CYS A 18 5.79 -62.15 -1.65
CA CYS A 18 4.74 -62.12 -0.62
C CYS A 18 5.03 -63.13 0.51
N MET A 19 4.94 -62.78 1.80
CA MET A 19 4.43 -63.67 2.87
C MET A 19 4.30 -62.96 4.23
N THR A 20 3.28 -63.38 4.97
CA THR A 20 2.73 -62.89 6.24
C THR A 20 3.49 -63.36 7.50
N ILE A 21 3.28 -62.68 8.65
CA ILE A 21 2.95 -63.23 10.00
C ILE A 21 2.88 -62.06 11.04
N PRO A 22 2.07 -62.17 12.12
CA PRO A 22 1.43 -61.06 12.83
C PRO A 22 2.07 -60.72 14.18
N ILE A 23 1.81 -59.51 14.69
CA ILE A 23 2.09 -59.14 16.09
C ILE A 23 0.85 -58.49 16.69
N LEU A 24 0.34 -59.11 17.76
CA LEU A 24 -0.69 -58.62 18.67
C LEU A 24 -0.15 -57.43 19.48
N ALA A 25 -0.90 -56.34 19.55
CA ALA A 25 -0.76 -55.35 20.62
C ALA A 25 -2.14 -54.77 20.97
N SER A 26 -2.43 -54.85 22.26
CA SER A 26 -3.69 -54.60 22.94
C SER A 26 -4.06 -53.12 23.03
N GLY A 27 -5.36 -52.85 22.96
CA GLY A 27 -6.04 -51.82 23.77
C GLY A 27 -5.85 -50.36 23.39
N VAL A 28 -6.92 -49.70 22.96
CA VAL A 28 -7.65 -48.69 23.76
C VAL A 28 -8.84 -48.23 22.91
N HIS A 29 -10.04 -48.70 23.26
CA HIS A 29 -11.29 -48.05 22.86
C HIS A 29 -11.54 -46.88 23.83
N ALA A 30 -11.12 -45.67 23.47
CA ALA A 30 -11.60 -44.44 24.10
C ALA A 30 -12.84 -43.99 23.33
N GLN A 31 -13.99 -44.57 23.71
CA GLN A 31 -15.29 -44.16 23.20
C GLN A 31 -15.60 -42.74 23.67
N SER A 32 -15.99 -41.93 22.70
CA SER A 32 -16.27 -40.50 22.75
C SER A 32 -17.25 -40.09 23.86
N ASN A 33 -16.72 -39.46 24.91
CA ASN A 33 -17.47 -38.65 25.89
C ASN A 33 -17.12 -37.15 25.80
N TRP A 34 -16.49 -36.72 24.71
CA TRP A 34 -16.10 -35.33 24.48
C TRP A 34 -17.28 -34.43 24.05
N LEU A 35 -18.28 -35.01 23.37
CA LEU A 35 -19.45 -34.27 22.85
C LEU A 35 -20.45 -33.88 23.95
N GLU A 36 -20.58 -34.68 25.02
CA GLU A 36 -21.43 -34.31 26.18
C GLU A 36 -20.74 -33.33 27.14
N GLN A 37 -19.42 -33.41 27.30
CA GLN A 37 -18.67 -32.41 28.08
C GLN A 37 -18.57 -31.08 27.32
N GLY A 38 -18.47 -31.12 25.99
CA GLY A 38 -18.52 -29.93 25.14
C GLY A 38 -19.85 -29.19 25.24
N SER A 39 -20.99 -29.89 25.19
CA SER A 39 -22.31 -29.26 25.25
C SER A 39 -22.67 -28.69 26.63
N LYS A 40 -22.20 -29.30 27.73
CA LYS A 40 -22.36 -28.75 29.09
C LYS A 40 -21.48 -27.53 29.36
N ILE A 41 -20.28 -27.46 28.79
CA ILE A 41 -19.42 -26.27 28.87
C ILE A 41 -19.96 -25.15 27.97
N LEU A 42 -20.46 -25.47 26.78
CA LEU A 42 -21.12 -24.50 25.90
C LEU A 42 -22.42 -23.94 26.52
N GLY A 43 -23.24 -24.80 27.14
CA GLY A 43 -24.48 -24.40 27.82
C GLY A 43 -24.26 -23.59 29.10
N THR A 44 -23.12 -23.78 29.79
CA THR A 44 -22.82 -23.07 31.05
C THR A 44 -21.99 -21.78 30.82
N MET A 45 -21.24 -21.67 29.72
CA MET A 45 -20.59 -20.39 29.33
C MET A 45 -21.54 -19.43 28.60
N GLN A 46 -22.63 -19.92 28.01
CA GLN A 46 -23.61 -19.06 27.33
C GLN A 46 -24.48 -18.22 28.27
N SER A 47 -24.34 -18.37 29.59
CA SER A 47 -25.19 -17.68 30.58
C SER A 47 -24.47 -16.69 31.51
N LYS A 48 -23.18 -16.35 31.31
CA LYS A 48 -22.51 -15.39 32.21
C LYS A 48 -21.43 -14.46 31.66
N THR A 49 -21.49 -14.16 30.36
CA THR A 49 -20.89 -12.93 29.81
C THR A 49 -21.87 -12.33 28.83
N GLY A 50 -22.54 -11.25 29.25
CA GLY A 50 -23.29 -10.35 28.37
C GLY A 50 -22.33 -9.61 27.43
N GLY A 51 -21.62 -10.35 26.57
CA GLY A 51 -20.96 -9.81 25.41
C GLY A 51 -22.03 -9.55 24.38
N SER A 52 -22.56 -8.33 24.36
CA SER A 52 -23.32 -7.81 23.23
C SER A 52 -22.51 -8.10 21.96
N SER A 53 -22.97 -9.04 21.13
CA SER A 53 -22.55 -9.14 19.73
C SER A 53 -22.59 -7.73 19.18
N LEU A 54 -21.43 -7.19 18.82
CA LEU A 54 -21.34 -5.80 18.36
C LEU A 54 -22.31 -5.62 17.21
N SER A 55 -23.05 -4.51 17.23
CA SER A 55 -23.97 -4.20 16.15
C SER A 55 -23.17 -3.99 14.87
N ASN A 56 -23.77 -4.29 13.73
CA ASN A 56 -23.12 -4.07 12.44
C ASN A 56 -22.72 -2.59 12.26
N GLU A 57 -23.49 -1.68 12.85
CA GLU A 57 -23.23 -0.23 12.89
C GLU A 57 -21.99 0.10 13.73
N GLU A 58 -21.77 -0.57 14.87
CA GLU A 58 -20.55 -0.41 15.68
C GLU A 58 -19.30 -0.88 14.91
N ILE A 59 -19.41 -2.01 14.20
CA ILE A 59 -18.33 -2.52 13.33
C ILE A 59 -18.02 -1.54 12.21
N GLY A 60 -19.06 -1.00 11.57
CA GLY A 60 -18.91 -0.04 10.49
C GLY A 60 -18.27 1.28 10.94
N GLY A 61 -18.69 1.81 12.09
CA GLY A 61 -18.10 3.01 12.70
C GLY A 61 -16.63 2.81 13.06
N ALA A 62 -16.31 1.70 13.74
CA ALA A 62 -14.93 1.38 14.09
C ALA A 62 -14.05 1.25 12.85
N PHE A 63 -14.52 0.59 11.79
CA PHE A 63 -13.79 0.48 10.54
C PHE A 63 -13.48 1.85 9.90
N LYS A 64 -14.47 2.75 9.86
CA LYS A 64 -14.25 4.13 9.37
C LYS A 64 -13.23 4.89 10.21
N ASP A 65 -13.27 4.75 11.54
CA ASP A 65 -12.30 5.36 12.44
C ASP A 65 -10.88 4.87 12.15
N ALA A 66 -10.71 3.56 11.94
CA ALA A 66 -9.42 2.98 11.58
C ALA A 66 -8.90 3.52 10.24
N LEU A 67 -9.77 3.63 9.23
CA LEU A 67 -9.42 4.24 7.94
C LEU A 67 -9.04 5.72 8.08
N HIS A 68 -9.75 6.46 8.93
CA HIS A 68 -9.45 7.87 9.19
C HIS A 68 -8.07 8.03 9.85
N ILE A 69 -7.76 7.23 10.86
CA ILE A 69 -6.45 7.22 11.50
C ILE A 69 -5.35 6.81 10.51
N GLY A 70 -5.55 5.71 9.78
CA GLY A 70 -4.58 5.23 8.79
C GLY A 70 -4.27 6.28 7.74
N THR A 71 -5.31 6.90 7.17
CA THR A 71 -5.14 7.93 6.13
C THR A 71 -4.49 9.20 6.67
N LYS A 72 -4.83 9.62 7.90
CA LYS A 72 -4.15 10.72 8.60
C LYS A 72 -2.65 10.44 8.77
N ASN A 73 -2.28 9.23 9.16
CA ASN A 73 -0.89 8.83 9.31
C ASN A 73 -0.14 8.87 7.98
N VAL A 74 -0.74 8.34 6.90
CA VAL A 74 -0.17 8.40 5.55
C VAL A 74 0.06 9.85 5.14
N VAL A 75 -0.98 10.70 5.21
CA VAL A 75 -0.87 12.10 4.79
C VAL A 75 0.14 12.87 5.64
N SER A 76 0.20 12.62 6.95
CA SER A 76 1.20 13.25 7.83
C SER A 76 2.62 12.82 7.49
N ARG A 77 2.84 11.54 7.19
CA ARG A 77 4.14 11.01 6.81
C ARG A 77 4.60 11.59 5.48
N LEU A 78 3.74 11.52 4.47
CA LEU A 78 4.06 11.94 3.11
C LEU A 78 4.15 13.45 2.96
N GLY A 79 3.46 14.20 3.81
CA GLY A 79 3.57 15.65 3.88
C GLY A 79 4.78 16.18 4.66
N SER A 80 5.59 15.30 5.23
CA SER A 80 6.81 15.71 5.95
C SER A 80 7.98 15.92 4.99
N LEU A 81 9.01 16.62 5.46
CA LEU A 81 10.25 16.78 4.71
C LEU A 81 10.80 15.39 4.36
N ASP A 82 11.09 15.18 3.07
CA ASP A 82 11.59 13.92 2.51
C ASP A 82 10.59 12.76 2.57
N GLY A 83 9.32 13.05 2.83
CA GLY A 83 8.22 12.08 2.77
C GLY A 83 8.05 11.47 1.39
N PHE A 84 8.37 12.20 0.32
CA PHE A 84 8.49 11.66 -1.05
C PHE A 84 9.94 11.53 -1.48
N ASN A 85 10.74 12.58 -1.29
CA ASN A 85 12.06 12.68 -1.91
C ASN A 85 13.02 11.55 -1.49
N ALA A 86 13.04 11.16 -0.21
CA ALA A 86 13.94 10.11 0.27
C ALA A 86 13.32 8.70 0.25
N ASP A 87 12.06 8.57 -0.18
CA ASP A 87 11.36 7.28 -0.19
C ASP A 87 11.43 6.64 -1.58
N PRO A 88 12.25 5.60 -1.79
CA PRO A 88 12.44 5.01 -3.12
C PRO A 88 11.18 4.34 -3.68
N SER A 89 10.16 4.09 -2.85
CA SER A 89 8.91 3.45 -3.30
C SER A 89 7.97 4.44 -3.99
N ILE A 90 8.11 5.73 -3.68
CA ILE A 90 7.17 6.78 -4.09
C ILE A 90 7.85 8.08 -4.55
N HIS A 91 9.18 8.11 -4.57
CA HIS A 91 9.97 9.20 -5.13
C HIS A 91 9.44 9.57 -6.52
N ILE A 92 9.33 10.87 -6.77
CA ILE A 92 8.82 11.41 -8.03
C ILE A 92 10.01 11.74 -8.94
N PRO A 93 10.38 10.86 -9.89
CA PRO A 93 11.43 11.18 -10.84
C PRO A 93 10.91 12.19 -11.86
N LEU A 94 11.81 12.82 -12.60
CA LEU A 94 11.41 13.64 -13.74
C LEU A 94 10.57 12.85 -14.78
N PRO A 95 9.63 13.51 -15.46
CA PRO A 95 8.90 12.90 -16.56
C PRO A 95 9.85 12.47 -17.69
N SER A 96 9.59 11.32 -18.31
CA SER A 96 10.43 10.79 -19.39
C SER A 96 10.49 11.69 -20.63
N GLN A 97 9.51 12.58 -20.79
CA GLN A 97 9.55 13.63 -21.81
C GLN A 97 10.80 14.52 -21.67
N LEU A 98 11.35 14.66 -20.46
CA LEU A 98 12.56 15.43 -20.18
C LEU A 98 13.85 14.62 -20.34
N ASP A 99 13.81 13.35 -20.73
CA ASP A 99 15.01 12.51 -20.86
C ASP A 99 15.99 13.08 -21.89
N THR A 100 15.49 13.62 -23.01
CA THR A 100 16.33 14.30 -24.01
C THR A 100 17.03 15.53 -23.42
N ALA A 101 16.28 16.37 -22.69
CA ALA A 101 16.85 17.54 -22.03
C ALA A 101 17.90 17.16 -20.98
N LYS A 102 17.62 16.13 -20.18
CA LYS A 102 18.55 15.56 -19.20
C LYS A 102 19.83 15.06 -19.85
N ASN A 103 19.73 14.32 -20.95
CA ASN A 103 20.89 13.78 -21.67
C ASN A 103 21.76 14.86 -22.33
N MET A 104 21.15 15.93 -22.85
CA MET A 104 21.90 17.01 -23.50
C MET A 104 22.54 17.95 -22.47
N LEU A 105 21.79 18.35 -21.43
CA LEU A 105 22.30 19.23 -20.38
C LEU A 105 23.37 18.55 -19.52
N SER A 106 23.29 17.24 -19.30
CA SER A 106 24.35 16.51 -18.58
C SER A 106 25.68 16.51 -19.32
N LYS A 107 25.67 16.40 -20.66
CA LYS A 107 26.91 16.45 -21.48
C LYS A 107 27.66 17.77 -21.40
N VAL A 108 26.97 18.86 -21.02
CA VAL A 108 27.56 20.19 -20.85
C VAL A 108 27.72 20.58 -19.38
N GLY A 109 27.61 19.62 -18.45
CA GLY A 109 27.83 19.83 -17.02
C GLY A 109 26.67 20.50 -16.28
N MET A 110 25.47 20.54 -16.86
CA MET A 110 24.28 21.21 -16.31
C MET A 110 23.27 20.23 -15.69
N SER A 111 23.69 19.01 -15.30
CA SER A 111 22.80 18.01 -14.67
C SER A 111 22.10 18.55 -13.41
N HIS A 112 22.80 19.39 -12.64
CA HIS A 112 22.29 19.96 -11.39
C HIS A 112 20.97 20.73 -11.53
N LEU A 113 20.68 21.29 -12.72
CA LEU A 113 19.41 21.99 -12.97
C LEU A 113 18.22 21.02 -12.99
N LEU A 114 18.44 19.79 -13.48
CA LEU A 114 17.43 18.74 -13.54
C LEU A 114 17.26 18.09 -12.17
N ASP A 115 18.37 17.88 -11.44
CA ASP A 115 18.34 17.35 -10.07
C ASP A 115 17.55 18.29 -9.13
N ASP A 116 17.76 19.60 -9.26
CA ASP A 116 17.01 20.63 -8.53
C ASP A 116 15.52 20.66 -8.92
N LEU A 117 15.20 20.51 -10.21
CA LEU A 117 13.81 20.41 -10.66
C LEU A 117 13.14 19.15 -10.08
N GLU A 118 13.80 18.01 -10.12
CA GLU A 118 13.30 16.73 -9.58
C GLU A 118 13.01 16.85 -8.08
N LEU A 119 13.94 17.43 -7.32
CA LEU A 119 13.75 17.71 -5.91
C LEU A 119 12.51 18.58 -5.68
N LYS A 120 12.32 19.64 -6.47
CA LYS A 120 11.16 20.53 -6.36
C LYS A 120 9.83 19.85 -6.69
N LEU A 121 9.80 18.87 -7.61
CA LEU A 121 8.58 18.06 -7.82
C LEU A 121 8.21 17.28 -6.56
N ASN A 122 9.20 16.67 -5.90
CA ASN A 122 8.99 15.95 -4.64
C ASN A 122 8.54 16.91 -3.52
N ARG A 123 9.18 18.08 -3.38
CA ARG A 123 8.76 19.12 -2.40
C ARG A 123 7.34 19.62 -2.65
N ALA A 124 6.93 19.74 -3.92
CA ALA A 124 5.57 20.14 -4.25
C ALA A 124 4.54 19.07 -3.82
N ALA A 125 4.85 17.79 -4.03
CA ALA A 125 4.02 16.69 -3.55
C ALA A 125 3.94 16.64 -2.01
N GLU A 126 5.06 16.79 -1.32
CA GLU A 126 5.12 16.90 0.14
C GLU A 126 4.25 18.07 0.64
N ALA A 127 4.40 19.27 0.06
CA ALA A 127 3.61 20.44 0.44
C ALA A 127 2.11 20.32 0.11
N ALA A 128 1.75 19.59 -0.95
CA ALA A 128 0.37 19.36 -1.34
C ALA A 128 -0.34 18.31 -0.47
N THR A 129 0.39 17.29 -0.02
CA THR A 129 -0.20 16.11 0.62
C THR A 129 -1.02 16.41 1.89
N PRO A 130 -0.60 17.28 2.82
CA PRO A 130 -1.40 17.66 3.98
C PRO A 130 -2.79 18.19 3.63
N LYS A 131 -2.92 18.87 2.49
CA LYS A 131 -4.20 19.43 2.02
C LYS A 131 -5.16 18.34 1.49
N ALA A 132 -4.66 17.16 1.15
CA ALA A 132 -5.49 16.01 0.77
C ALA A 132 -6.25 15.40 1.95
N LYS A 133 -5.85 15.70 3.20
CA LYS A 133 -6.46 15.14 4.42
C LYS A 133 -7.98 15.34 4.46
N GLU A 134 -8.44 16.55 4.16
CA GLU A 134 -9.87 16.89 4.19
C GLU A 134 -10.65 16.11 3.13
N LEU A 135 -10.06 15.91 1.94
CA LEU A 135 -10.67 15.14 0.86
C LEU A 135 -10.83 13.65 1.23
N PHE A 136 -9.83 13.07 1.90
CA PHE A 136 -9.94 11.71 2.42
C PHE A 136 -10.95 11.60 3.58
N GLN A 137 -10.99 12.59 4.48
CA GLN A 137 -11.95 12.62 5.56
C GLN A 137 -13.39 12.68 5.02
N GLN A 138 -13.63 13.50 4.02
CA GLN A 138 -14.93 13.59 3.36
C GLN A 138 -15.30 12.25 2.69
N ALA A 139 -14.38 11.64 1.94
CA ALA A 139 -14.65 10.35 1.30
C ALA A 139 -14.95 9.20 2.29
N ILE A 140 -14.29 9.18 3.46
CA ILE A 140 -14.59 8.21 4.52
C ILE A 140 -15.98 8.47 5.14
N THR A 141 -16.31 9.74 5.34
CA THR A 141 -17.62 10.15 5.88
C THR A 141 -18.73 9.70 4.93
N ASP A 142 -18.56 9.94 3.63
CA ASP A 142 -19.52 9.62 2.58
C ASP A 142 -19.67 8.11 2.29
N MET A 143 -18.81 7.24 2.84
CA MET A 143 -18.96 5.79 2.67
C MET A 143 -20.31 5.31 3.22
N THR A 144 -21.07 4.59 2.40
CA THR A 144 -22.29 3.94 2.87
C THR A 144 -21.96 2.75 3.75
N PHE A 145 -22.94 2.32 4.56
CA PHE A 145 -22.79 1.08 5.33
C PHE A 145 -22.50 -0.13 4.43
N ASP A 146 -23.11 -0.20 3.24
CA ASP A 146 -22.85 -1.24 2.26
C ASP A 146 -21.42 -1.19 1.72
N ASP A 147 -20.87 -0.01 1.49
CA ASP A 147 -19.46 0.15 1.07
C ASP A 147 -18.52 -0.38 2.14
N VAL A 148 -18.76 0.00 3.40
CA VAL A 148 -17.97 -0.47 4.55
C VAL A 148 -18.04 -2.00 4.65
N MET A 149 -19.22 -2.59 4.52
CA MET A 149 -19.39 -4.05 4.58
C MET A 149 -18.74 -4.77 3.40
N LYS A 150 -18.78 -4.20 2.19
CA LYS A 150 -18.07 -4.74 1.01
C LYS A 150 -16.56 -4.71 1.22
N ILE A 151 -16.02 -3.63 1.78
CA ILE A 151 -14.59 -3.50 2.05
C ILE A 151 -14.16 -4.48 3.15
N TYR A 152 -14.93 -4.56 4.23
CA TYR A 152 -14.67 -5.44 5.38
C TYR A 152 -14.66 -6.92 4.98
N LYS A 153 -15.62 -7.35 4.16
CA LYS A 153 -15.72 -8.74 3.68
C LYS A 153 -14.83 -9.03 2.47
N GLY A 154 -14.27 -8.00 1.84
CA GLY A 154 -13.50 -8.12 0.60
C GLY A 154 -12.02 -8.51 0.81
N PRO A 155 -11.26 -8.72 -0.29
CA PRO A 155 -9.82 -8.98 -0.27
C PRO A 155 -9.00 -7.89 0.42
N LYS A 156 -7.72 -8.18 0.73
CA LYS A 156 -6.84 -7.33 1.56
C LYS A 156 -6.65 -5.87 1.12
N ASP A 157 -6.99 -5.55 -0.12
CA ASP A 157 -6.81 -4.24 -0.76
C ASP A 157 -8.14 -3.54 -1.09
N SER A 158 -9.24 -3.96 -0.46
CA SER A 158 -10.58 -3.48 -0.81
C SER A 158 -10.80 -2.00 -0.49
N ALA A 159 -10.26 -1.50 0.63
CA ALA A 159 -10.37 -0.09 0.98
C ALA A 159 -9.56 0.77 0.00
N THR A 160 -8.36 0.29 -0.34
CA THR A 160 -7.49 0.92 -1.34
C THR A 160 -8.18 1.02 -2.69
N LYS A 161 -8.76 -0.08 -3.20
CA LYS A 161 -9.52 -0.09 -4.46
C LYS A 161 -10.75 0.80 -4.41
N TYR A 162 -11.44 0.85 -3.27
CA TYR A 162 -12.56 1.76 -3.08
C TYR A 162 -12.10 3.21 -3.24
N PHE A 163 -11.06 3.62 -2.52
CA PHE A 163 -10.52 4.97 -2.65
C PHE A 163 -10.00 5.27 -4.05
N GLN A 164 -9.27 4.35 -4.69
CA GLN A 164 -8.82 4.54 -6.07
C GLN A 164 -10.00 4.73 -7.03
N SER A 165 -11.06 3.93 -6.92
CA SER A 165 -12.21 4.02 -7.84
C SER A 165 -13.12 5.22 -7.58
N LYS A 166 -13.38 5.54 -6.30
CA LYS A 166 -14.29 6.62 -5.91
C LYS A 166 -13.63 7.98 -5.86
N MET A 167 -12.33 8.02 -5.54
CA MET A 167 -11.61 9.26 -5.34
C MET A 167 -10.73 9.64 -6.52
N SER A 168 -10.09 8.74 -7.27
CA SER A 168 -9.04 9.18 -8.23
C SER A 168 -9.46 10.31 -9.19
N PRO A 169 -10.64 10.29 -9.84
CA PRO A 169 -11.05 11.39 -10.73
C PRO A 169 -11.36 12.69 -9.99
N ALA A 170 -12.12 12.62 -8.89
CA ALA A 170 -12.51 13.78 -8.10
C ALA A 170 -11.30 14.37 -7.36
N LEU A 171 -10.52 13.51 -6.70
CA LEU A 171 -9.29 13.85 -5.99
C LEU A 171 -8.26 14.44 -6.94
N ALA A 172 -8.03 13.87 -8.14
CA ALA A 172 -7.11 14.49 -9.10
C ALA A 172 -7.57 15.89 -9.52
N LYS A 173 -8.88 16.09 -9.71
CA LYS A 173 -9.46 17.39 -10.05
C LYS A 173 -9.27 18.41 -8.92
N GLU A 174 -9.56 18.04 -7.68
CA GLU A 174 -9.42 18.92 -6.51
C GLU A 174 -7.95 19.14 -6.12
N MET A 175 -7.09 18.13 -6.30
CA MET A 175 -5.66 18.22 -5.98
C MET A 175 -4.87 18.99 -7.04
N LYS A 176 -5.35 19.07 -8.29
CA LYS A 176 -4.63 19.80 -9.35
C LYS A 176 -4.32 21.26 -8.99
N PRO A 177 -5.29 22.12 -8.59
CA PRO A 177 -4.98 23.49 -8.20
C PRO A 177 -4.08 23.57 -6.96
N ILE A 178 -4.23 22.63 -6.02
CA ILE A 178 -3.37 22.52 -4.83
C ILE A 178 -1.92 22.25 -5.23
N VAL A 179 -1.67 21.25 -6.08
CA VAL A 179 -0.33 20.87 -6.55
C VAL A 179 0.25 21.97 -7.41
N GLN A 180 -0.54 22.63 -8.27
CA GLN A 180 -0.09 23.77 -9.05
C GLN A 180 0.39 24.92 -8.16
N GLN A 181 -0.35 25.22 -7.08
CA GLN A 181 0.07 26.21 -6.09
C GLN A 181 1.37 25.77 -5.39
N SER A 182 1.47 24.50 -4.97
CA SER A 182 2.67 23.97 -4.32
C SER A 182 3.89 24.02 -5.24
N LEU A 183 3.77 23.64 -6.52
CA LEU A 183 4.83 23.74 -7.53
C LEU A 183 5.32 25.18 -7.68
N SER A 184 4.39 26.14 -7.68
CA SER A 184 4.74 27.56 -7.74
C SER A 184 5.45 28.02 -6.47
N GLN A 185 4.98 27.59 -5.29
CA GLN A 185 5.54 27.98 -3.99
C GLN A 185 6.96 27.45 -3.77
N VAL A 186 7.26 26.23 -4.21
CA VAL A 186 8.59 25.62 -4.09
C VAL A 186 9.55 26.00 -5.22
N GLY A 187 9.10 26.85 -6.15
CA GLY A 187 9.91 27.35 -7.26
C GLY A 187 10.09 26.37 -8.43
N ALA A 188 9.25 25.34 -8.54
CA ALA A 188 9.37 24.31 -9.57
C ALA A 188 9.13 24.88 -10.98
N VAL A 189 8.21 25.84 -11.10
CA VAL A 189 7.91 26.53 -12.37
C VAL A 189 9.14 27.29 -12.86
N GLN A 190 9.75 28.11 -11.99
CA GLN A 190 10.95 28.88 -12.33
C GLN A 190 12.14 27.96 -12.64
N SER A 191 12.27 26.87 -11.89
CA SER A 191 13.29 25.84 -12.15
C SER A 191 13.12 25.21 -13.53
N TYR A 192 11.89 24.86 -13.90
CA TYR A 192 11.57 24.31 -15.22
C TYR A 192 11.86 25.31 -16.34
N ASP A 193 11.46 26.56 -16.19
CA ASP A 193 11.73 27.61 -17.17
C ASP A 193 13.24 27.82 -17.38
N ASN A 194 14.03 27.79 -16.30
CA ASN A 194 15.49 27.87 -16.38
C ASN A 194 16.10 26.65 -17.10
N VAL A 195 15.65 25.44 -16.79
CA VAL A 195 16.06 24.21 -17.51
C VAL A 195 15.76 24.35 -19.00
N MET A 196 14.55 24.76 -19.36
CA MET A 196 14.12 24.87 -20.75
C MET A 196 14.84 26.00 -21.50
N ALA A 197 15.19 27.10 -20.83
CA ALA A 197 16.01 28.16 -21.42
C ALA A 197 17.40 27.63 -21.79
N LYS A 198 18.08 26.95 -20.86
CA LYS A 198 19.42 26.36 -21.12
C LYS A 198 19.38 25.25 -22.16
N TYR A 199 18.32 24.46 -22.17
CA TYR A 199 18.13 23.42 -23.16
C TYR A 199 17.97 23.99 -24.59
N LYS A 200 17.21 25.07 -24.75
CA LYS A 200 17.00 25.74 -26.05
C LYS A 200 18.25 26.42 -26.59
N ASP A 201 19.20 26.80 -25.73
CA ASP A 201 20.49 27.35 -26.15
C ASP A 201 21.41 26.31 -26.82
N ILE A 202 21.08 25.00 -26.72
CA ILE A 202 21.88 23.94 -27.32
C ILE A 202 21.53 23.80 -28.82
N PRO A 203 22.51 23.90 -29.74
CA PRO A 203 22.26 23.73 -31.17
C PRO A 203 21.60 22.39 -31.49
N PHE A 204 20.59 22.42 -32.37
CA PHE A 204 19.82 21.25 -32.82
C PHE A 204 19.03 20.51 -31.72
N ALA A 205 18.78 21.14 -30.57
CA ALA A 205 17.92 20.58 -29.55
C ALA A 205 16.45 20.45 -30.06
N PRO A 206 15.83 19.26 -29.99
CA PRO A 206 14.43 19.09 -30.38
C PRO A 206 13.49 19.70 -29.34
N ASP A 207 12.27 20.05 -29.74
CA ASP A 207 11.27 20.55 -28.80
C ASP A 207 10.87 19.47 -27.77
N VAL A 208 10.82 19.89 -26.51
CA VAL A 208 10.45 19.06 -25.37
C VAL A 208 9.44 19.84 -24.52
N ASN A 209 8.37 19.17 -24.10
CA ASN A 209 7.35 19.74 -23.22
C ASN A 209 6.85 18.67 -22.24
N ALA A 210 6.70 19.03 -20.97
CA ALA A 210 6.17 18.16 -19.93
C ALA A 210 5.15 18.91 -19.07
N ASP A 211 3.97 18.32 -18.86
CA ASP A 211 2.99 18.82 -17.90
C ASP A 211 3.39 18.36 -16.48
N LEU A 212 4.25 19.17 -15.84
CA LEU A 212 4.72 18.90 -14.48
C LEU A 212 3.59 18.87 -13.45
N THR A 213 2.50 19.61 -13.68
CA THR A 213 1.39 19.67 -12.74
C THR A 213 0.63 18.36 -12.74
N SER A 214 0.13 17.92 -13.90
CA SER A 214 -0.63 16.67 -14.00
C SER A 214 0.24 15.46 -13.65
N TYR A 215 1.52 15.49 -14.02
CA TYR A 215 2.47 14.45 -13.65
C TYR A 215 2.67 14.35 -12.13
N THR A 216 2.91 15.48 -11.45
CA THR A 216 3.11 15.50 -9.99
C THR A 216 1.84 15.10 -9.25
N VAL A 217 0.65 15.51 -9.73
CA VAL A 217 -0.64 15.04 -9.19
C VAL A 217 -0.72 13.52 -9.27
N GLN A 218 -0.50 12.94 -10.45
CA GLN A 218 -0.59 11.50 -10.64
C GLN A 218 0.37 10.74 -9.73
N LYS A 219 1.66 11.11 -9.72
CA LYS A 219 2.67 10.47 -8.87
C LYS A 219 2.42 10.65 -7.38
N GLY A 220 1.95 11.83 -6.97
CA GLY A 220 1.55 12.09 -5.59
C GLY A 220 0.40 11.17 -5.14
N LEU A 221 -0.62 11.00 -5.99
CA LEU A 221 -1.74 10.09 -5.72
C LEU A 221 -1.30 8.63 -5.67
N ASP A 222 -0.46 8.19 -6.61
CA ASP A 222 0.11 6.84 -6.60
C ASP A 222 0.86 6.57 -5.29
N GLY A 223 1.66 7.54 -4.82
CA GLY A 223 2.39 7.44 -3.56
C GLY A 223 1.48 7.38 -2.32
N ILE A 224 0.43 8.21 -2.29
CA ILE A 224 -0.58 8.16 -1.22
C ILE A 224 -1.26 6.78 -1.20
N PHE A 225 -1.72 6.28 -2.35
CA PHE A 225 -2.41 4.99 -2.41
C PHE A 225 -1.48 3.81 -2.09
N HIS A 226 -0.20 3.88 -2.44
CA HIS A 226 0.79 2.90 -2.02
C HIS A 226 0.82 2.75 -0.50
N TYR A 227 0.84 3.87 0.24
CA TYR A 227 0.90 3.84 1.69
C TYR A 227 -0.45 3.58 2.36
N VAL A 228 -1.57 4.00 1.76
CA VAL A 228 -2.91 3.61 2.22
C VAL A 228 -3.08 2.09 2.13
N ALA A 229 -2.60 1.45 1.06
CA ALA A 229 -2.64 -0.01 0.93
C ALA A 229 -1.82 -0.73 1.99
N ARG A 230 -0.66 -0.16 2.37
CA ARG A 230 0.17 -0.70 3.43
C ARG A 230 -0.46 -0.56 4.80
N GLU A 231 -1.09 0.59 5.09
CA GLU A 231 -1.86 0.78 6.32
C GLU A 231 -3.07 -0.16 6.39
N GLU A 232 -3.81 -0.33 5.28
CA GLU A 232 -4.92 -1.29 5.20
C GLU A 232 -4.43 -2.72 5.49
N ALA A 233 -3.32 -3.14 4.89
CA ALA A 233 -2.74 -4.46 5.13
C ALA A 233 -2.32 -4.64 6.59
N ALA A 234 -1.71 -3.62 7.21
CA ALA A 234 -1.32 -3.64 8.60
C ALA A 234 -2.52 -3.76 9.55
N ILE A 235 -3.62 -3.05 9.27
CA ILE A 235 -4.88 -3.16 10.02
C ILE A 235 -5.44 -4.58 9.90
N ARG A 236 -5.37 -5.21 8.74
CA ARG A 236 -5.87 -6.59 8.56
C ARG A 236 -5.02 -7.64 9.28
N GLU A 237 -3.71 -7.44 9.36
CA GLU A 237 -2.80 -8.35 10.06
C GLU A 237 -2.85 -8.21 11.57
N ASN A 238 -2.92 -6.97 12.07
CA ASN A 238 -3.03 -6.72 13.50
C ASN A 238 -3.98 -5.55 13.77
N PRO A 239 -5.29 -5.81 13.76
CA PRO A 239 -6.28 -4.77 13.97
C PRO A 239 -6.07 -4.01 15.27
N ALA A 240 -5.63 -4.70 16.34
CA ALA A 240 -5.47 -4.16 17.69
C ALA A 240 -4.37 -3.09 17.83
N ARG A 241 -3.40 -2.99 16.89
CA ARG A 241 -2.30 -2.02 16.98
C ARG A 241 -2.70 -0.56 16.72
N GLN A 242 -3.81 -0.32 16.04
CA GLN A 242 -4.22 1.03 15.59
C GLN A 242 -5.45 1.56 16.36
N THR A 243 -5.75 1.01 17.54
CA THR A 243 -7.11 1.03 18.07
C THR A 243 -7.36 2.00 19.22
N THR A 244 -8.42 2.79 19.07
CA THR A 244 -9.20 3.35 20.17
C THR A 244 -9.90 2.20 20.94
N GLU A 245 -10.41 2.46 22.13
CA GLU A 245 -11.07 1.41 22.95
C GLU A 245 -12.23 0.70 22.23
N LEU A 246 -12.96 1.40 21.34
CA LEU A 246 -14.01 0.82 20.50
C LEU A 246 -13.46 -0.20 19.51
N LEU A 247 -12.33 0.12 18.88
CA LEU A 247 -11.66 -0.76 17.92
C LEU A 247 -11.03 -2.00 18.59
N LYS A 248 -10.52 -1.87 19.83
CA LYS A 248 -10.07 -3.03 20.63
C LYS A 248 -11.22 -3.98 20.93
N LYS A 249 -12.39 -3.43 21.25
CA LYS A 249 -13.60 -4.22 21.52
C LYS A 249 -14.07 -4.98 20.28
N VAL A 250 -14.00 -4.36 19.10
CA VAL A 250 -14.43 -4.96 17.81
C VAL A 250 -13.47 -6.01 17.29
N PHE A 251 -12.17 -5.76 17.37
CA PHE A 251 -11.18 -6.64 16.76
C PHE A 251 -10.37 -7.49 17.73
N GLY A 252 -10.45 -7.25 19.04
CA GLY A 252 -9.79 -8.03 20.09
C GLY A 252 -10.62 -9.21 20.61
N ALA A 253 -11.87 -9.39 20.15
CA ALA A 253 -12.77 -10.47 20.56
C ALA A 253 -12.56 -11.79 19.78
N LYS A 254 -11.35 -12.08 19.31
CA LYS A 254 -11.01 -13.36 18.65
C LYS A 254 -10.39 -14.34 19.63
#